data_AF-A0A127AY35-F1
#
_entry.id   AF-A0A127AY35-F1
#
_cell.length_a   1.000
_cell.length_b   1.000
_cell.length_c   1.000
_cell.angle_alpha   90.00
_cell.angle_beta   90.00
_cell.angle_gamma   90.00
#
_symmetry.space_group_name_H-M   'P 1'
#
loop_
_entity.id
_entity.type
_entity.pdbx_description
1 polymer ?
#
loop_
_entity_poly.entity_id
_entity_poly.type
_entity_poly.pdbx_seq_one_letter_code
_entity_poly.pdbx_strand_id
1 'polypeptide(L)'
;MLLGGLWLSCAVTAFSNDGNDYWERLNRTHPEANLKTILNTKSKAKDQNVAGYRLSVKYNGQFRAISADNLLLLESQGIKKGQLKAYKYEILFISDGQELWLPMKTIMVEQLQLELEKDEPVLLYTSVLQNPEKEDYRQMTLMVEDFKVLVD
;
A
#
# COMPACT_ATOMS: atom_id res chain seq x y z
N MET A 1 -24.26 -18.02 8.48
CA MET A 1 -23.15 -17.17 8.96
C MET A 1 -21.94 -18.08 9.13
N LEU A 2 -21.09 -18.15 8.11
CA LEU A 2 -19.80 -18.83 8.14
C LEU A 2 -18.77 -17.72 8.01
N LEU A 3 -17.99 -17.52 9.07
CA LEU A 3 -16.84 -16.60 9.12
C LEU A 3 -15.82 -17.04 8.06
N GLY A 4 -15.64 -16.22 7.02
CA GLY A 4 -14.68 -16.45 5.94
C GLY A 4 -13.52 -15.46 5.99
N GLY A 5 -12.84 -15.35 7.13
CA GLY A 5 -11.55 -14.66 7.19
C GLY A 5 -10.46 -15.59 6.67
N LEU A 6 -10.26 -15.64 5.35
CA LEU A 6 -9.12 -16.35 4.76
C LEU A 6 -7.89 -15.47 4.89
N TRP A 7 -7.08 -15.75 5.91
CA TRP A 7 -5.72 -15.24 5.98
C TRP A 7 -4.93 -15.83 4.81
N LEU A 8 -4.30 -14.98 4.02
CA LEU A 8 -3.26 -15.37 3.06
C LEU A 8 -2.05 -15.90 3.86
N SER A 9 -2.10 -17.19 4.25
CA SER A 9 -1.00 -17.90 4.88
C SER A 9 -0.39 -18.89 3.89
N CYS A 10 0.72 -18.50 3.25
CA CYS A 10 1.60 -19.43 2.53
C CYS A 10 3.06 -19.05 2.73
N ALA A 11 3.60 -19.44 3.90
CA ALA A 11 4.96 -19.95 4.16
C ALA A 11 5.39 -19.65 5.61
N VAL A 12 4.78 -20.32 6.60
CA VAL A 12 5.29 -20.36 7.98
C VAL A 12 5.65 -21.81 8.29
N THR A 13 6.81 -22.24 7.82
CA THR A 13 7.47 -23.47 8.31
C THR A 13 8.97 -23.24 8.45
N ALA A 14 9.34 -22.21 9.21
CA ALA A 14 10.57 -22.06 9.97
C ALA A 14 10.41 -20.73 10.72
N PHE A 15 10.95 -20.60 11.93
CA PHE A 15 10.78 -19.43 12.82
C PHE A 15 9.54 -19.44 13.73
N SER A 16 9.36 -20.53 14.48
CA SER A 16 8.60 -20.48 15.75
C SER A 16 9.47 -20.14 16.98
N ASN A 17 10.73 -19.71 16.79
CA ASN A 17 11.61 -19.30 17.90
C ASN A 17 11.63 -17.77 18.17
N ASP A 18 11.17 -16.93 17.23
CA ASP A 18 11.29 -15.45 17.28
C ASP A 18 9.92 -14.75 17.15
N GLY A 19 8.89 -15.29 17.82
CA GLY A 19 7.52 -14.78 17.70
C GLY A 19 7.33 -13.32 18.14
N ASN A 20 8.17 -12.81 19.05
CA ASN A 20 8.11 -11.42 19.52
C ASN A 20 8.86 -10.45 18.59
N ASP A 21 10.03 -10.85 18.11
CA ASP A 21 10.91 -10.00 17.29
C ASP A 21 10.36 -9.76 15.88
N TYR A 22 9.58 -10.71 15.33
CA TYR A 22 8.98 -10.54 14.00
C TYR A 22 8.01 -9.34 13.95
N TRP A 23 7.05 -9.29 14.88
CA TRP A 23 6.04 -8.23 14.90
C TRP A 23 6.64 -6.89 15.28
N GLU A 24 7.64 -6.87 16.17
CA GLU A 24 8.38 -5.66 16.51
C GLU A 24 9.18 -5.14 15.31
N ARG A 25 9.89 -6.01 14.58
CA ARG A 25 10.59 -5.63 13.34
C ARG A 25 9.62 -5.11 12.30
N LEU A 26 8.47 -5.78 12.12
CA LEU A 26 7.44 -5.37 11.17
C LEU A 26 6.84 -4.00 11.54
N ASN A 27 6.53 -3.77 12.82
CA ASN A 27 6.05 -2.47 13.30
C ASN A 27 7.10 -1.37 13.13
N ARG A 28 8.38 -1.70 13.22
CA ARG A 28 9.49 -0.75 13.04
C ARG A 28 9.71 -0.36 11.58
N THR A 29 9.60 -1.30 10.64
CA THR A 29 9.87 -1.06 9.21
C THR A 29 8.61 -0.71 8.42
N HIS A 30 7.45 -1.21 8.85
CA HIS A 30 6.15 -1.02 8.22
C HIS A 30 5.06 -0.77 9.28
N PRO A 31 5.12 0.38 9.97
CA PRO A 31 4.18 0.70 11.03
C PRO A 31 2.74 0.76 10.50
N GLU A 32 1.80 0.35 11.33
CA GLU A 32 0.39 0.60 11.07
C GLU A 32 0.09 2.09 11.29
N ALA A 33 -0.51 2.74 10.30
CA ALA A 33 -0.81 4.16 10.36
C ALA A 33 -2.14 4.47 9.65
N ASN A 34 -2.85 5.49 10.12
CA ASN A 34 -4.00 6.03 9.42
C ASN A 34 -3.57 7.06 8.36
N LEU A 35 -4.48 7.39 7.45
CA LEU A 35 -4.23 8.30 6.35
C LEU A 35 -3.70 9.66 6.82
N LYS A 36 -4.29 10.24 7.87
CA LYS A 36 -3.88 11.54 8.41
C LYS A 36 -2.43 11.50 8.91
N THR A 37 -2.03 10.43 9.57
CA THR A 37 -0.66 10.26 10.04
C THR A 37 0.30 10.21 8.85
N ILE A 38 -0.01 9.40 7.83
CA ILE A 38 0.86 9.24 6.66
C ILE A 38 1.01 10.58 5.91
N LEU A 39 -0.10 11.28 5.64
CA LEU A 39 -0.08 12.58 4.93
C LEU A 39 0.60 13.70 5.73
N ASN A 40 0.56 13.64 7.06
CA ASN A 40 1.22 14.63 7.93
C ASN A 40 2.67 14.25 8.27
N THR A 41 3.13 13.06 7.89
CA THR A 41 4.55 12.72 7.92
C THR A 41 5.25 13.59 6.89
N LYS A 42 5.63 14.81 7.31
CA LYS A 42 6.63 15.61 6.59
C LYS A 42 7.80 14.68 6.36
N SER A 43 8.22 14.55 5.10
CA SER A 43 9.45 13.88 4.69
C SER A 43 10.65 14.60 5.36
N LYS A 44 10.80 14.43 6.68
CA LYS A 44 12.00 14.81 7.41
C LYS A 44 13.00 13.77 6.97
N ALA A 45 13.91 14.20 6.11
CA ALA A 45 15.02 13.46 5.53
C ALA A 45 16.01 12.83 6.56
N LYS A 46 15.57 12.50 7.78
CA LYS A 46 16.37 11.86 8.83
C LYS A 46 15.88 10.46 9.23
N ASP A 47 14.66 10.05 8.88
CA ASP A 47 14.16 8.68 9.11
C ASP A 47 13.92 7.96 7.77
N GLN A 48 14.97 7.89 6.94
CA GLN A 48 14.96 7.31 5.58
C GLN A 48 14.69 5.78 5.52
N ASN A 49 14.13 5.17 6.56
CA ASN A 49 14.05 3.70 6.68
C ASN A 49 12.63 3.12 6.72
N VAL A 50 11.57 3.93 6.60
CA VAL A 50 10.21 3.39 6.48
C VAL A 50 9.94 3.10 5.00
N ALA A 51 10.06 1.84 4.61
CA ALA A 51 9.82 1.38 3.24
C ALA A 51 8.33 1.47 2.84
N GLY A 52 7.42 1.50 3.81
CA GLY A 52 5.99 1.66 3.61
C GLY A 52 5.20 1.65 4.92
N TYR A 53 3.88 1.80 4.83
CA TYR A 53 2.93 1.80 5.95
C TYR A 53 1.90 0.70 5.73
N ARG A 54 1.43 0.11 6.84
CA ARG A 54 0.20 -0.69 6.82
C ARG A 54 -0.99 0.24 7.07
N LEU A 55 -1.86 0.35 6.07
CA LEU A 55 -2.99 1.28 6.09
C LEU A 55 -4.31 0.48 6.19
N SER A 56 -5.06 0.73 7.25
CA SER A 56 -6.42 0.18 7.39
C SER A 56 -7.42 1.02 6.60
N VAL A 57 -8.16 0.37 5.70
CA VAL A 57 -9.19 1.00 4.84
C VAL A 57 -10.37 0.05 4.64
N LYS A 58 -11.44 0.55 4.01
CA LYS A 58 -12.52 -0.27 3.47
C LYS A 58 -12.44 -0.37 1.96
N TYR A 59 -12.60 -1.56 1.43
CA TYR A 59 -12.65 -1.81 -0.01
C TYR A 59 -13.98 -1.30 -0.59
N ASN A 60 -13.94 -0.38 -1.56
CA ASN A 60 -15.16 0.07 -2.24
C ASN A 60 -15.47 -0.77 -3.49
N GLY A 61 -14.45 -1.37 -4.11
CA GLY A 61 -14.57 -2.23 -5.28
C GLY A 61 -14.63 -1.52 -6.63
N GLN A 62 -14.72 -0.19 -6.64
CA GLN A 62 -14.59 0.58 -7.88
C GLN A 62 -13.13 0.66 -8.31
N PHE A 63 -12.90 0.56 -9.63
CA PHE A 63 -11.59 0.74 -10.24
C PHE A 63 -11.72 1.63 -11.47
N ARG A 64 -10.66 2.34 -11.80
CA ARG A 64 -10.55 3.17 -13.00
C ARG A 64 -9.16 3.10 -13.60
N ALA A 65 -9.00 3.58 -14.82
CA ALA A 65 -7.68 3.74 -15.42
C ALA A 65 -6.81 4.65 -14.54
N ILE A 66 -5.53 4.31 -14.39
CA ILE A 66 -4.58 5.10 -13.61
C ILE A 66 -4.53 6.55 -14.11
N SER A 67 -4.53 7.51 -13.18
CA SER A 67 -4.45 8.92 -13.53
C SER A 67 -3.06 9.32 -14.06
N ALA A 68 -3.01 10.38 -14.88
CA ALA A 68 -1.75 10.93 -15.37
C ALA A 68 -0.83 11.40 -14.22
N ASP A 69 -1.42 11.98 -13.16
CA ASP A 69 -0.69 12.42 -11.98
C ASP A 69 -0.06 11.24 -11.24
N ASN A 70 -0.79 10.15 -11.04
CA ASN A 70 -0.25 8.93 -10.41
C ASN A 70 0.85 8.29 -11.27
N LEU A 71 0.72 8.31 -12.60
CA LEU A 71 1.80 7.84 -13.49
C LEU A 71 3.07 8.67 -13.35
N LEU A 72 2.97 10.00 -13.28
CA LEU A 72 4.13 10.87 -13.07
C LEU A 72 4.79 10.62 -11.71
N LEU A 73 3.98 10.38 -10.67
CA LEU A 73 4.50 10.06 -9.35
C LEU A 73 5.23 8.71 -9.31
N LEU A 74 4.69 7.68 -9.98
CA LEU A 74 5.37 6.39 -10.14
C LEU A 74 6.72 6.53 -10.88
N GLU A 75 6.75 7.34 -11.94
CA GLU A 75 7.99 7.64 -12.68
C GLU A 75 9.02 8.35 -11.79
N SER A 76 8.58 9.32 -10.99
CA SER A 76 9.47 10.06 -10.07
C SER A 76 10.08 9.19 -8.97
N GLN A 77 9.45 8.07 -8.64
CA GLN A 77 9.96 7.07 -7.68
C GLN A 77 10.88 6.02 -8.33
N GLY A 78 11.28 6.23 -9.59
CA GLY A 78 12.24 5.39 -10.29
C GLY A 78 11.65 4.13 -10.94
N ILE A 79 10.32 4.01 -11.01
CA ILE A 79 9.67 2.90 -11.71
C ILE A 79 9.88 3.07 -13.21
N LYS A 80 10.55 2.09 -13.84
CA LYS A 80 10.93 2.16 -15.25
C LYS A 80 9.72 1.99 -16.17
N LYS A 81 9.77 2.56 -17.38
CA LYS A 81 8.70 2.43 -18.40
C LYS A 81 8.23 0.99 -18.66
N GLY A 82 9.13 0.02 -18.62
CA GLY A 82 8.76 -1.40 -18.77
C GLY A 82 7.88 -1.93 -17.63
N GLN A 83 8.10 -1.44 -16.40
CA GLN A 83 7.36 -1.82 -15.20
C GLN A 83 6.05 -1.04 -15.06
N LEU A 84 5.98 0.21 -15.54
CA LEU A 84 4.74 1.00 -15.56
C LEU A 84 3.58 0.32 -16.29
N LYS A 85 3.89 -0.54 -17.28
CA LYS A 85 2.88 -1.34 -17.99
C LYS A 85 2.06 -2.25 -17.07
N ALA A 86 2.57 -2.57 -15.88
CA ALA A 86 1.84 -3.34 -14.87
C ALA A 86 0.78 -2.49 -14.11
N TYR A 87 0.93 -1.17 -14.08
CA TYR A 87 0.06 -0.24 -13.36
C TYR A 87 -0.95 0.38 -14.32
N LYS A 88 -2.02 -0.35 -14.65
CA LYS A 88 -3.08 0.13 -15.56
C LYS A 88 -4.25 0.79 -14.84
N TYR A 89 -4.44 0.46 -13.57
CA TYR A 89 -5.62 0.80 -12.81
C TYR A 89 -5.28 1.33 -11.42
N GLU A 90 -6.25 2.03 -10.85
CA GLU A 90 -6.31 2.41 -9.45
C GLU A 90 -7.67 2.00 -8.87
N ILE A 91 -7.69 1.60 -7.60
CA ILE A 91 -8.89 1.15 -6.89
C ILE A 91 -9.31 2.20 -5.86
N LEU A 92 -10.61 2.35 -5.69
CA LEU A 92 -11.20 3.17 -4.64
C LEU A 92 -11.26 2.41 -3.31
N PHE A 93 -10.68 3.02 -2.28
CA PHE A 93 -10.82 2.65 -0.89
C PHE A 93 -11.40 3.80 -0.08
N ILE A 94 -11.98 3.49 1.08
CA ILE A 94 -12.46 4.49 2.04
C ILE A 94 -11.63 4.41 3.32
N SER A 95 -11.06 5.53 3.74
CA SER A 95 -10.33 5.66 5.02
C SER A 95 -10.84 6.88 5.77
N ASP A 96 -11.33 6.71 6.99
CA ASP A 96 -11.89 7.80 7.81
C ASP A 96 -12.91 8.69 7.09
N GLY A 97 -13.75 8.09 6.23
CA GLY A 97 -14.76 8.79 5.43
C GLY A 97 -14.20 9.54 4.20
N GLN A 98 -12.92 9.37 3.87
CA GLN A 98 -12.27 9.94 2.70
C GLN A 98 -12.08 8.88 1.61
N GLU A 99 -12.33 9.28 0.36
CA GLU A 99 -12.08 8.48 -0.83
C GLU A 99 -10.61 8.49 -1.22
N LEU A 100 -10.05 7.30 -1.45
CA LEU A 100 -8.65 7.08 -1.80
C LEU A 100 -8.55 6.25 -3.08
N TRP A 101 -8.11 6.88 -4.17
CA TRP A 101 -7.78 6.19 -5.41
C TRP A 101 -6.32 5.77 -5.41
N LEU A 102 -6.07 4.48 -5.15
CA LEU A 102 -4.71 3.96 -4.97
C LEU A 102 -4.23 3.22 -6.20
N PRO A 103 -3.14 3.66 -6.86
CA PRO A 103 -2.49 2.90 -7.93
C PRO A 103 -1.94 1.58 -7.40
N MET A 104 -2.09 0.53 -8.21
CA MET A 104 -1.56 -0.80 -7.92
C MET A 104 -1.35 -1.60 -9.20
N LYS A 105 -0.65 -2.73 -9.10
CA LYS A 105 -0.47 -3.62 -10.25
C LYS A 105 -1.80 -4.25 -10.66
N THR A 106 -2.00 -4.39 -11.96
CA THR A 106 -3.21 -4.96 -12.57
C THR A 106 -3.54 -6.34 -12.00
N ILE A 107 -2.52 -7.18 -11.77
CA ILE A 107 -2.70 -8.51 -11.18
C ILE A 107 -3.30 -8.45 -9.76
N MET A 108 -2.93 -7.45 -8.97
CA MET A 108 -3.51 -7.24 -7.62
C MET A 108 -4.95 -6.76 -7.73
N VAL A 109 -5.27 -5.93 -8.73
CA VAL A 109 -6.66 -5.50 -8.95
C VAL A 109 -7.56 -6.71 -9.21
N GLU A 110 -7.15 -7.55 -10.15
CA GLU A 110 -7.89 -8.76 -10.51
C GLU A 110 -8.06 -9.69 -9.30
N GLN A 111 -7.03 -9.84 -8.47
CA GLN A 111 -7.10 -10.65 -7.25
C GLN A 111 -8.08 -10.06 -6.22
N LEU A 112 -7.95 -8.77 -5.89
CA LEU A 112 -8.81 -8.12 -4.88
C LEU A 112 -10.28 -8.15 -5.30
N GLN A 113 -10.59 -8.06 -6.59
CA GLN A 113 -11.95 -8.16 -7.09
C GLN A 113 -12.58 -9.55 -6.94
N LEU A 114 -11.75 -10.60 -6.85
CA LEU A 114 -12.21 -11.97 -6.64
C LEU A 114 -12.34 -12.30 -5.15
N GLU A 115 -11.47 -11.70 -4.33
CA GLU A 115 -11.33 -12.07 -2.91
C GLU A 115 -12.15 -11.19 -1.96
N LEU A 116 -12.46 -9.95 -2.34
CA LEU A 116 -13.06 -8.99 -1.41
C LEU A 116 -14.48 -8.58 -1.80
N GLU A 117 -15.32 -8.47 -0.79
CA GLU A 117 -16.65 -7.89 -0.91
C GLU A 117 -16.60 -6.37 -0.69
N LYS A 118 -17.56 -5.65 -1.28
CA LYS A 118 -17.70 -4.22 -1.03
C LYS A 118 -17.91 -3.96 0.48
N ASP A 119 -17.29 -2.89 0.96
CA ASP A 119 -17.24 -2.42 2.35
C ASP A 119 -16.43 -3.32 3.31
N GLU A 120 -15.75 -4.34 2.79
CA GLU A 120 -14.86 -5.20 3.56
C GLU A 120 -13.65 -4.43 4.09
N PRO A 121 -13.34 -4.51 5.39
CA PRO A 121 -12.15 -3.88 5.96
C PRO A 121 -10.90 -4.64 5.54
N VAL A 122 -9.90 -3.90 5.07
CA VAL A 122 -8.62 -4.47 4.61
C VAL A 122 -7.44 -3.70 5.17
N LEU A 123 -6.34 -4.42 5.37
CA LEU A 123 -5.05 -3.85 5.76
C LEU A 123 -4.13 -3.89 4.55
N LEU A 124 -3.88 -2.73 3.94
CA LEU A 124 -3.06 -2.61 2.75
C LEU A 124 -1.61 -2.31 3.12
N TYR A 125 -0.67 -2.89 2.39
CA TYR A 125 0.70 -2.43 2.41
C TYR A 125 0.89 -1.31 1.38
N THR A 126 1.32 -0.14 1.84
CA THR A 126 1.37 1.07 1.00
C THR A 126 2.69 1.81 1.11
N SER A 127 3.22 2.30 0.00
CA SER A 127 4.35 3.23 -0.03
C SER A 127 3.88 4.63 -0.41
N VAL A 128 4.59 5.65 0.09
CA VAL A 128 4.29 7.04 -0.23
C VAL A 128 4.88 7.36 -1.60
N LEU A 129 4.03 7.77 -2.53
CA LEU A 129 4.47 8.37 -3.78
C LEU A 129 4.46 9.90 -3.63
N GLN A 130 5.64 10.49 -3.73
CA GLN A 130 5.83 11.94 -3.70
C GLN A 130 6.79 12.36 -4.83
N ASN A 131 6.60 13.53 -5.42
CA ASN A 131 7.57 14.09 -6.35
C ASN A 131 8.61 14.91 -5.58
N PRO A 132 9.88 14.46 -5.48
CA PRO A 132 10.91 15.19 -4.72
C PRO A 132 11.32 16.52 -5.39
N GLU A 133 11.06 16.69 -6.68
CA GLU A 133 11.45 17.88 -7.45
C GLU A 133 10.40 19.00 -7.37
N LYS A 134 9.21 18.72 -6.86
CA LYS A 134 8.17 19.73 -6.64
C LYS A 134 8.02 19.96 -5.14
N GLU A 135 8.39 21.16 -4.69
CA GLU A 135 8.20 21.60 -3.29
C GLU A 135 6.73 21.67 -2.86
N ASP A 136 5.79 21.48 -3.79
CA ASP A 136 4.37 21.40 -3.49
C ASP A 136 3.99 19.98 -3.06
N TYR A 137 4.02 19.76 -1.74
CA TYR A 137 3.54 18.54 -1.04
C TYR A 137 2.10 18.14 -1.38
N ARG A 138 1.38 18.93 -2.20
CA ARG A 138 0.05 18.63 -2.74
C ARG A 138 0.03 17.49 -3.77
N GLN A 139 1.18 17.07 -4.30
CA GLN A 139 1.29 15.87 -5.17
C GLN A 139 1.83 14.66 -4.39
N MET A 140 1.15 14.30 -3.29
CA MET A 140 1.41 13.09 -2.53
C MET A 140 0.23 12.12 -2.70
N THR A 141 0.52 10.87 -3.01
CA THR A 141 -0.46 9.77 -2.99
C THR A 141 0.17 8.52 -2.36
N LEU A 142 -0.61 7.45 -2.22
CA LEU A 142 -0.14 6.15 -1.75
C LEU A 142 -0.22 5.13 -2.88
N MET A 143 0.78 4.26 -3.00
CA MET A 143 0.75 3.11 -3.89
C MET A 143 0.57 1.84 -3.08
N VAL A 144 -0.29 0.92 -3.53
CA VAL A 144 -0.38 -0.41 -2.92
C VAL A 144 0.70 -1.31 -3.50
N GLU A 145 1.42 -1.99 -2.63
CA GLU A 145 2.53 -2.87 -2.98
C GLU A 145 2.28 -4.31 -2.55
N ASP A 146 2.90 -5.25 -3.28
CA ASP A 146 3.06 -6.61 -2.79
C ASP A 146 3.92 -6.56 -1.53
N PHE A 147 3.42 -7.12 -0.43
CA PHE A 147 4.22 -7.22 0.79
C PHE A 147 5.41 -8.16 0.57
N LYS A 148 6.63 -7.63 0.65
CA LYS A 148 7.87 -8.41 0.53
C LYS A 148 8.66 -8.29 1.82
N VAL A 149 8.79 -9.40 2.54
CA VAL A 149 9.75 -9.51 3.64
C VAL A 149 11.12 -9.66 3.01
N LEU A 150 11.99 -8.66 3.15
CA LEU A 150 13.40 -8.82 2.85
C LEU A 150 13.97 -9.83 3.86
N VAL A 151 14.40 -10.98 3.36
CA VAL A 151 15.20 -11.95 4.11
C VAL A 151 16.64 -11.50 3.91
N ASP A 152 17.25 -10.98 4.97
CA ASP A 152 18.70 -10.73 5.02
C ASP A 152 19.47 -12.06 5.09
#